data_AF-A0A6I4RTI8-F1
#
_entry.id   AF-A0A6I4RTI8-F1
#
_cell.length_a   1.000
_cell.length_b   1.000
_cell.length_c   1.000
_cell.angle_alpha   90.00
_cell.angle_beta   90.00
_cell.angle_gamma   90.00
#
_symmetry.space_group_name_H-M   'P 1'
#
loop_
_entity.id
_entity.type
_entity.pdbx_description
1 polymer ?
#
loop_
_entity_poly.entity_id
_entity_poly.type
_entity_poly.pdbx_seq_one_letter_code
_entity_poly.pdbx_strand_id
1 'polypeptide(L)'
;MQPTYSIDNPRLSYQTKLDLWETGFGLQKVDGLEPSAYMIELAQSQAKGDLTYQDVHEEIRRYHAEVSAETQEADLVALRIAELLSRRGFSFSPGTLLSIHKELFQDIFPDEIPVGTFRRTNISKKEYVLGSDSVVYADYTMIEATLDYDFTQEKKFAYQGLTKEEIVAHIQQFISGIWQIHPFREGNTRAVIVFLIQYLREFGFDVDNEPFQKNARFFRDALVLDNAKMLQKNSQPLTQFFENLLLNGQNDLIL
;
A
#
# COMPACT_ATOMS: atom_id res chain seq x y z
N MET A 1 27.63 -29.47 -1.29
CA MET A 1 26.23 -29.53 -1.77
C MET A 1 26.01 -28.35 -2.68
N GLN A 2 25.45 -28.55 -3.88
CA GLN A 2 24.94 -27.42 -4.66
C GLN A 2 23.69 -26.89 -3.94
N PRO A 3 23.55 -25.57 -3.74
CA PRO A 3 22.33 -25.01 -3.20
C PRO A 3 21.17 -25.34 -4.15
N THR A 4 20.16 -26.03 -3.63
CA THR A 4 18.88 -26.21 -4.33
C THR A 4 18.04 -24.97 -4.09
N TYR A 5 17.88 -24.16 -5.13
CA TYR A 5 17.01 -22.99 -5.08
C TYR A 5 15.54 -23.45 -5.13
N SER A 6 14.75 -23.04 -4.14
CA SER A 6 13.29 -23.09 -4.27
C SER A 6 12.88 -21.97 -5.21
N ILE A 7 12.43 -22.30 -6.41
CA ILE A 7 11.73 -21.33 -7.27
C ILE A 7 10.48 -20.89 -6.51
N ASP A 8 10.18 -19.59 -6.55
CA ASP A 8 8.95 -19.06 -5.96
C ASP A 8 7.74 -19.87 -6.46
N ASN A 9 6.89 -20.29 -5.54
CA ASN A 9 5.83 -21.24 -5.84
C ASN A 9 4.63 -20.50 -6.46
N PRO A 10 4.32 -20.68 -7.76
CA PRO A 10 3.18 -20.00 -8.39
C PRO A 10 1.82 -20.54 -7.91
N ARG A 11 1.80 -21.58 -7.06
CA ARG A 11 0.58 -22.23 -6.57
C ARG A 11 0.27 -21.80 -5.14
N LEU A 12 -0.07 -20.52 -4.99
CA LEU A 12 -0.82 -20.06 -3.82
C LEU A 12 -2.17 -20.79 -3.76
N SER A 13 -2.68 -21.01 -2.54
CA SER A 13 -4.01 -21.60 -2.34
C SER A 13 -5.09 -20.70 -2.93
N TYR A 14 -6.27 -21.28 -3.22
CA TYR A 14 -7.43 -20.50 -3.64
C TYR A 14 -7.74 -19.37 -2.66
N GLN A 15 -7.77 -19.68 -1.35
CA GLN A 15 -8.06 -18.70 -0.31
C GLN A 15 -7.02 -17.58 -0.29
N THR A 16 -5.73 -17.93 -0.32
CA THR A 16 -4.66 -16.92 -0.35
C THR A 16 -4.79 -16.00 -1.56
N LYS A 17 -5.08 -16.53 -2.76
CA LYS A 17 -5.28 -15.69 -3.94
C LYS A 17 -6.50 -14.79 -3.78
N LEU A 18 -7.59 -15.30 -3.21
CA LEU A 18 -8.80 -14.51 -2.95
C LEU A 18 -8.50 -13.37 -1.96
N ASP A 19 -7.79 -13.66 -0.87
CA ASP A 19 -7.40 -12.65 0.12
C ASP A 19 -6.53 -11.54 -0.50
N LEU A 20 -5.64 -11.90 -1.45
CA LEU A 20 -4.84 -10.93 -2.20
C LEU A 20 -5.70 -10.05 -3.11
N TRP A 21 -6.70 -10.62 -3.78
CA TRP A 21 -7.66 -9.87 -4.59
C TRP A 21 -8.52 -8.93 -3.75
N GLU A 22 -9.06 -9.43 -2.64
CA GLU A 22 -9.84 -8.63 -1.68
C GLU A 22 -8.98 -7.49 -1.10
N THR A 23 -7.69 -7.74 -0.87
CA THR A 23 -6.75 -6.68 -0.48
C THR A 23 -6.66 -5.63 -1.58
N GLY A 24 -6.41 -6.05 -2.83
CA GLY A 24 -6.34 -5.15 -3.98
C GLY A 24 -7.59 -4.30 -4.15
N PHE A 25 -8.78 -4.88 -4.00
CA PHE A 25 -10.05 -4.17 -4.07
C PHE A 25 -10.26 -3.22 -2.89
N GLY A 26 -9.99 -3.66 -1.67
CA GLY A 26 -10.11 -2.83 -0.46
C GLY A 26 -9.26 -1.57 -0.51
N LEU A 27 -8.05 -1.66 -1.09
CA LEU A 27 -7.15 -0.51 -1.23
C LEU A 27 -7.67 0.58 -2.16
N GLN A 28 -8.63 0.29 -3.05
CA GLN A 28 -9.21 1.31 -3.94
C GLN A 28 -10.12 2.29 -3.21
N LYS A 29 -10.69 1.87 -2.08
CA LYS A 29 -11.55 2.69 -1.24
C LYS A 29 -10.83 3.88 -0.59
N VAL A 30 -9.49 3.84 -0.57
CA VAL A 30 -8.62 4.97 -0.20
C VAL A 30 -9.01 6.23 -0.97
N ASP A 31 -9.25 6.09 -2.28
CA ASP A 31 -9.65 7.19 -3.16
C ASP A 31 -11.15 7.15 -3.51
N GLY A 32 -11.91 6.26 -2.86
CA GLY A 32 -13.35 6.08 -3.10
C GLY A 32 -13.69 5.43 -4.43
N LEU A 33 -12.73 4.70 -4.98
CA LEU A 33 -12.90 3.94 -6.21
C LEU A 33 -13.43 2.55 -5.89
N GLU A 34 -14.23 2.01 -6.79
CA GLU A 34 -14.77 0.65 -6.70
C GLU A 34 -14.44 -0.11 -7.99
N PRO A 35 -14.00 -1.38 -7.91
CA PRO A 35 -13.79 -2.23 -9.08
C PRO A 35 -15.08 -2.49 -9.85
N SER A 36 -14.96 -2.79 -11.14
CA SER A 36 -16.07 -3.24 -11.96
C SER A 36 -16.56 -4.63 -11.53
N ALA A 37 -17.84 -4.92 -11.76
CA ALA A 37 -18.40 -6.26 -11.54
C ALA A 37 -17.64 -7.33 -12.37
N TYR A 38 -17.21 -6.97 -13.58
CA TYR A 38 -16.44 -7.86 -14.45
C TYR A 38 -15.07 -8.19 -13.85
N MET A 39 -14.39 -7.22 -13.25
CA MET A 39 -13.12 -7.45 -12.57
C MET A 39 -13.27 -8.43 -11.39
N ILE A 40 -14.38 -8.37 -10.65
CA ILE A 40 -14.68 -9.31 -9.56
C ILE A 40 -14.81 -10.75 -10.10
N GLU A 41 -15.47 -10.93 -11.24
CA GLU A 41 -15.61 -12.25 -11.90
C GLU A 41 -14.26 -12.79 -12.38
N LEU A 42 -13.43 -11.94 -12.99
CA LEU A 42 -12.08 -12.30 -13.44
C LEU A 42 -11.18 -12.69 -12.26
N ALA A 43 -11.23 -11.93 -11.16
CA ALA A 43 -10.48 -12.24 -9.94
C ALA A 43 -10.85 -13.61 -9.34
N GLN A 44 -12.14 -13.95 -9.29
CA GLN A 44 -12.58 -15.27 -8.82
C GLN A 44 -12.08 -16.40 -9.72
N SER A 45 -12.10 -16.20 -11.03
CA SER A 45 -11.61 -17.18 -12.01
C SER A 45 -10.09 -17.36 -11.91
N GLN A 46 -9.35 -16.27 -11.72
CA GLN A 46 -7.90 -16.30 -11.49
C GLN A 46 -7.56 -16.99 -10.16
N ALA A 47 -8.33 -16.72 -9.09
CA ALA A 47 -8.13 -17.36 -7.79
C ALA A 47 -8.31 -18.88 -7.87
N LYS A 48 -9.32 -19.36 -8.64
CA LYS A 48 -9.54 -20.79 -8.91
C LYS A 48 -8.43 -21.43 -9.74
N GLY A 49 -7.66 -20.63 -10.46
CA GLY A 49 -6.60 -21.07 -11.36
C GLY A 49 -7.06 -21.28 -12.81
N ASP A 50 -8.27 -20.83 -13.15
CA ASP A 50 -8.82 -20.89 -14.52
C ASP A 50 -8.16 -19.84 -15.44
N LEU A 51 -7.68 -18.74 -14.84
CA LEU A 51 -6.97 -17.65 -15.51
C LEU A 51 -5.62 -17.39 -14.82
N THR A 52 -4.65 -16.93 -15.61
CA THR A 52 -3.43 -16.28 -15.10
C THR A 52 -3.66 -14.79 -14.87
N TYR A 53 -2.75 -14.10 -14.16
CA TYR A 53 -2.81 -12.64 -14.04
C TYR A 53 -2.70 -11.94 -15.40
N GLN A 54 -1.93 -12.51 -16.34
CA GLN A 54 -1.82 -12.01 -17.70
C GLN A 54 -3.14 -12.14 -18.48
N ASP A 55 -3.85 -13.25 -18.33
CA ASP A 55 -5.17 -13.42 -18.98
C ASP A 55 -6.16 -12.37 -18.44
N VAL A 56 -6.19 -12.15 -17.12
CA VAL A 56 -7.02 -11.10 -16.50
C VAL A 56 -6.65 -9.72 -17.03
N HIS A 57 -5.36 -9.42 -17.17
CA HIS A 57 -4.87 -8.16 -17.73
C HIS A 57 -5.34 -7.94 -19.18
N GLU A 58 -5.32 -8.98 -20.01
CA GLU A 58 -5.76 -8.90 -21.40
C GLU A 58 -7.28 -8.68 -21.50
N GLU A 59 -8.07 -9.43 -20.72
CA GLU A 59 -9.52 -9.31 -20.69
C GLU A 59 -9.96 -7.93 -20.18
N ILE A 60 -9.36 -7.44 -19.09
CA ILE A 60 -9.77 -6.15 -18.51
C ILE A 60 -9.37 -4.97 -19.40
N ARG A 61 -8.25 -5.07 -20.13
CA ARG A 61 -7.90 -4.04 -21.13
C ARG A 61 -8.87 -4.04 -22.31
N ARG A 62 -9.35 -5.21 -22.75
CA ARG A 62 -10.38 -5.30 -23.79
C ARG A 62 -11.69 -4.68 -23.31
N TYR A 63 -12.11 -5.00 -22.08
CA TYR A 63 -13.30 -4.43 -21.46
C TYR A 63 -13.27 -2.90 -21.45
N HIS A 64 -12.19 -2.28 -20.97
CA HIS A 64 -12.04 -0.82 -20.92
C HIS A 64 -11.80 -0.15 -22.27
N ALA A 65 -11.49 -0.90 -23.33
CA ALA A 65 -11.47 -0.37 -24.68
C ALA A 65 -12.88 -0.17 -25.27
N GLU A 66 -13.86 -0.91 -24.74
CA GLU A 66 -15.26 -0.92 -25.22
C GLU A 66 -16.22 -0.20 -24.26
N VAL A 67 -15.88 -0.12 -22.97
CA VAL A 67 -16.69 0.45 -21.89
C VAL A 67 -16.05 1.72 -21.30
N SER A 68 -16.85 2.56 -20.63
CA SER A 68 -16.39 3.76 -19.91
C SER A 68 -15.21 3.44 -18.96
N ALA A 69 -14.20 4.31 -18.96
CA ALA A 69 -12.97 4.17 -18.17
C ALA A 69 -13.13 4.47 -16.66
N GLU A 70 -14.36 4.66 -16.17
CA GLU A 70 -14.64 5.05 -14.77
C GLU A 70 -14.04 4.08 -13.73
N THR A 71 -14.02 2.79 -14.03
CA THR A 71 -13.49 1.74 -13.14
C THR A 71 -12.09 1.26 -13.54
N GLN A 72 -11.49 1.84 -14.59
CA GLN A 72 -10.22 1.38 -15.17
C GLN A 72 -9.06 1.42 -14.18
N GLU A 73 -8.93 2.51 -13.43
CA GLU A 73 -7.91 2.63 -12.39
C GLU A 73 -8.12 1.58 -11.30
N ALA A 74 -9.35 1.45 -10.80
CA ALA A 74 -9.68 0.52 -9.73
C ALA A 74 -9.36 -0.93 -10.13
N ASP A 75 -9.70 -1.32 -11.35
CA ASP A 75 -9.50 -2.68 -11.83
C ASP A 75 -8.02 -3.00 -12.06
N LEU A 76 -7.32 -2.16 -12.82
CA LEU A 76 -5.91 -2.40 -13.17
C LEU A 76 -5.00 -2.32 -11.95
N VAL A 77 -5.20 -1.33 -11.08
CA VAL A 77 -4.37 -1.20 -9.87
C VAL A 77 -4.66 -2.36 -8.91
N ALA A 78 -5.89 -2.84 -8.78
CA ALA A 78 -6.21 -3.99 -7.93
C ALA A 78 -5.55 -5.28 -8.43
N LEU A 79 -5.56 -5.49 -9.76
CA LEU A 79 -4.81 -6.58 -10.41
C LEU A 79 -3.32 -6.52 -10.06
N ARG A 80 -2.70 -5.35 -10.22
CA ARG A 80 -1.27 -5.16 -9.96
C ARG A 80 -0.93 -5.35 -8.48
N ILE A 81 -1.79 -4.93 -7.56
CA ILE A 81 -1.63 -5.19 -6.12
C ILE A 81 -1.66 -6.70 -5.86
N ALA A 82 -2.68 -7.40 -6.35
CA ALA A 82 -2.85 -8.84 -6.12
C ALA A 82 -1.68 -9.64 -6.71
N GLU A 83 -1.24 -9.29 -7.92
CA GLU A 83 -0.11 -9.92 -8.57
C GLU A 83 1.20 -9.65 -7.81
N LEU A 84 1.48 -8.39 -7.47
CA LEU A 84 2.70 -8.00 -6.76
C LEU A 84 2.80 -8.68 -5.38
N LEU A 85 1.70 -8.74 -4.62
CA LEU A 85 1.65 -9.39 -3.31
C LEU A 85 1.65 -10.93 -3.38
N SER A 86 1.48 -11.51 -4.58
CA SER A 86 1.58 -12.96 -4.81
C SER A 86 3.02 -13.44 -4.98
N ARG A 87 3.93 -12.53 -5.35
CA ARG A 87 5.34 -12.81 -5.61
C ARG A 87 6.13 -12.80 -4.30
N ARG A 88 7.20 -13.60 -4.25
CA ARG A 88 8.25 -13.52 -3.24
C ARG A 88 9.39 -12.65 -3.76
N GLY A 89 9.98 -11.90 -2.84
CA GLY A 89 11.09 -11.00 -3.14
C GLY A 89 10.74 -9.60 -2.72
N PHE A 90 11.56 -9.07 -1.82
CA PHE A 90 11.44 -7.73 -1.32
C PHE A 90 12.86 -7.23 -1.03
N SER A 91 13.08 -5.94 -1.28
CA SER A 91 14.30 -5.27 -0.86
C SER A 91 13.90 -4.10 0.02
N PHE A 92 14.47 -4.02 1.22
CA PHE A 92 14.21 -2.87 2.09
C PHE A 92 15.01 -1.64 1.60
N SER A 93 14.41 -0.83 0.72
CA SER A 93 15.01 0.39 0.17
C SER A 93 13.95 1.37 -0.37
N PRO A 94 14.29 2.67 -0.52
CA PRO A 94 13.43 3.63 -1.21
C PRO A 94 13.13 3.22 -2.66
N GLY A 95 14.08 2.54 -3.33
CA GLY A 95 13.89 2.01 -4.67
C GLY A 95 12.74 1.02 -4.78
N THR A 96 12.46 0.24 -3.73
CA THR A 96 11.29 -0.65 -3.70
C THR A 96 9.99 0.14 -3.65
N LEU A 97 9.93 1.23 -2.88
CA LEU A 97 8.75 2.11 -2.87
C LEU A 97 8.49 2.73 -4.25
N LEU A 98 9.54 3.18 -4.95
CA LEU A 98 9.45 3.67 -6.33
C LEU A 98 8.96 2.57 -7.30
N SER A 99 9.50 1.35 -7.18
CA SER A 99 9.12 0.23 -8.02
C SER A 99 7.67 -0.18 -7.82
N ILE A 100 7.21 -0.25 -6.56
CA ILE A 100 5.82 -0.52 -6.21
C ILE A 100 4.93 0.54 -6.88
N HIS A 101 5.21 1.83 -6.67
CA HIS A 101 4.40 2.88 -7.28
C HIS A 101 4.39 2.78 -8.81
N LYS A 102 5.53 2.47 -9.44
CA LYS A 102 5.60 2.30 -10.89
C LYS A 102 4.68 1.18 -11.35
N GLU A 103 4.81 0.02 -10.73
CA GLU A 103 4.05 -1.17 -11.09
C GLU A 103 2.56 -0.93 -10.91
N LEU A 104 2.15 -0.31 -9.80
CA LEU A 104 0.74 -0.02 -9.53
C LEU A 104 0.15 0.95 -10.56
N PHE A 105 0.85 2.04 -10.90
CA PHE A 105 0.25 3.18 -11.59
C PHE A 105 0.72 3.41 -13.03
N GLN A 106 1.56 2.54 -13.61
CA GLN A 106 1.99 2.67 -15.01
C GLN A 106 0.78 2.73 -15.95
N ASP A 107 0.73 3.72 -16.84
CA ASP A 107 -0.35 3.94 -17.80
C ASP A 107 -1.75 4.18 -17.19
N ILE A 108 -1.82 4.55 -15.90
CA ILE A 108 -3.09 4.89 -15.20
C ILE A 108 -3.33 6.38 -15.19
N PHE A 109 -2.33 7.15 -14.77
CA PHE A 109 -2.45 8.59 -14.65
C PHE A 109 -2.13 9.30 -15.97
N PRO A 110 -2.63 10.53 -16.16
CA PRO A 110 -2.19 11.39 -17.27
C PRO A 110 -0.66 11.58 -17.28
N ASP A 111 -0.09 11.84 -18.46
CA ASP A 111 1.35 11.96 -18.68
C ASP A 111 2.02 13.03 -17.79
N GLU A 112 1.27 14.03 -17.31
CA GLU A 112 1.77 15.08 -16.43
C GLU A 112 2.01 14.60 -14.99
N ILE A 113 1.46 13.44 -14.61
CA ILE A 113 1.62 12.84 -13.29
C ILE A 113 2.78 11.83 -13.35
N PRO A 114 3.94 12.13 -12.73
CA PRO A 114 5.08 11.23 -12.80
C PRO A 114 4.80 9.92 -12.06
N VAL A 115 5.08 8.80 -12.73
CA VAL A 115 4.87 7.45 -12.19
C VAL A 115 6.21 6.77 -11.90
N GLY A 116 6.38 6.29 -10.67
CA GLY A 116 7.58 5.54 -10.27
C GLY A 116 8.80 6.43 -10.03
N THR A 117 8.60 7.74 -9.89
CA THR A 117 9.65 8.73 -9.64
C THR A 117 9.14 9.78 -8.68
N PHE A 118 10.04 10.45 -7.97
CA PHE A 118 9.66 11.52 -7.05
C PHE A 118 8.98 12.69 -7.76
N ARG A 119 7.99 13.31 -7.10
CA ARG A 119 7.36 14.55 -7.57
C ARG A 119 8.40 15.66 -7.64
N ARG A 120 8.21 16.58 -8.60
CA ARG A 120 9.13 17.69 -8.88
C ARG A 120 8.61 19.05 -8.43
N THR A 121 7.55 19.05 -7.62
CA THR A 121 6.89 20.25 -7.12
C THR A 121 6.39 20.01 -5.71
N ASN A 122 6.32 21.07 -4.91
CA ASN A 122 5.58 21.03 -3.65
C ASN A 122 4.08 20.92 -3.90
N ILE A 123 3.39 20.29 -2.96
CA ILE A 123 1.96 20.01 -3.02
C ILE A 123 1.32 20.35 -1.67
N SER A 124 0.02 20.61 -1.70
CA SER A 124 -0.83 20.67 -0.51
C SER A 124 -2.14 19.99 -0.87
N LYS A 125 -2.66 19.18 0.05
CA LYS A 125 -3.92 18.46 -0.08
C LYS A 125 -4.82 18.85 1.09
N LYS A 126 -6.04 19.31 0.80
CA LYS A 126 -7.02 19.60 1.85
C LYS A 126 -7.54 18.28 2.39
N GLU A 127 -7.54 18.18 3.71
CA GLU A 127 -7.88 16.96 4.42
C GLU A 127 -9.18 17.15 5.20
N TYR A 128 -10.19 16.35 4.87
CA TYR A 128 -11.51 16.44 5.53
C TYR A 128 -11.40 16.24 7.05
N VAL A 129 -10.64 15.23 7.47
CA VAL A 129 -10.40 14.93 8.90
C VAL A 129 -9.59 16.01 9.63
N LEU A 130 -9.01 16.98 8.92
CA LEU A 130 -8.37 18.16 9.48
C LEU A 130 -9.19 19.45 9.24
N GLY A 131 -10.49 19.33 8.97
CA GLY A 131 -11.34 20.50 8.72
C GLY A 131 -10.90 21.31 7.49
N SER A 132 -10.39 20.63 6.45
CA SER A 132 -9.81 21.21 5.23
C SER A 132 -8.44 21.89 5.37
N ASP A 133 -7.74 21.73 6.50
CA ASP A 133 -6.30 22.02 6.58
C ASP A 133 -5.49 20.94 5.83
N SER A 134 -4.18 21.11 5.73
CA SER A 134 -3.26 20.21 5.02
C SER A 134 -2.14 19.71 5.93
N VAL A 135 -1.74 18.46 5.71
CA VAL A 135 -0.46 17.94 6.21
C VAL A 135 0.69 18.70 5.54
N VAL A 136 1.76 18.92 6.29
CA VAL A 136 3.01 19.47 5.74
C VAL A 136 3.85 18.31 5.21
N TYR A 137 3.97 18.22 3.89
CA TYR A 137 4.81 17.24 3.21
C TYR A 137 6.25 17.75 3.05
N ALA A 138 7.20 16.84 2.78
CA ALA A 138 8.59 17.23 2.53
C ALA A 138 8.73 18.19 1.34
N ASP A 139 9.73 19.07 1.35
CA ASP A 139 10.08 19.81 0.14
C ASP A 139 10.49 18.81 -0.96
N TYR A 140 10.04 19.02 -2.20
CA TYR A 140 10.27 18.08 -3.29
C TYR A 140 11.76 17.86 -3.58
N THR A 141 12.61 18.85 -3.30
CA THR A 141 14.07 18.76 -3.46
C THR A 141 14.73 17.89 -2.40
N MET A 142 14.03 17.60 -1.29
CA MET A 142 14.54 16.85 -0.14
C MET A 142 14.01 15.42 -0.06
N ILE A 143 13.02 15.04 -0.89
CA ILE A 143 12.34 13.73 -0.80
C ILE A 143 13.35 12.56 -0.75
N GLU A 144 14.30 12.54 -1.68
CA GLU A 144 15.28 11.45 -1.80
C GLU A 144 16.15 11.36 -0.54
N ALA A 145 16.72 12.49 -0.11
CA ALA A 145 17.58 12.54 1.07
C ALA A 145 16.83 12.18 2.36
N THR A 146 15.56 12.58 2.50
CA THR A 146 14.76 12.25 3.68
C THR A 146 14.38 10.77 3.69
N LEU A 147 14.00 10.18 2.55
CA LEU A 147 13.74 8.73 2.46
C LEU A 147 15.01 7.93 2.77
N ASP A 148 16.15 8.31 2.19
CA ASP A 148 17.43 7.64 2.45
C ASP A 148 17.80 7.70 3.94
N TYR A 149 17.56 8.83 4.59
CA TYR A 149 17.77 8.99 6.03
C TYR A 149 16.86 8.04 6.82
N ASP A 150 15.54 8.08 6.59
CA ASP A 150 14.56 7.28 7.35
C ASP A 150 14.81 5.77 7.18
N PHE A 151 15.01 5.30 5.95
CA PHE A 151 15.33 3.90 5.69
C PHE A 151 16.68 3.48 6.29
N THR A 152 17.65 4.41 6.38
CA THR A 152 18.94 4.13 7.02
C THR A 152 18.80 4.05 8.54
N GLN A 153 17.96 4.88 9.16
CA GLN A 153 17.67 4.78 10.59
C GLN A 153 16.95 3.47 10.91
N GLU A 154 15.94 3.12 10.12
CA GLU A 154 15.18 1.88 10.26
C GLU A 154 16.10 0.65 10.19
N LYS A 155 17.00 0.58 9.20
CA LYS A 155 18.00 -0.50 9.08
C LYS A 155 18.91 -0.65 10.29
N LYS A 156 19.19 0.46 11.00
CA LYS A 156 20.09 0.48 12.16
C LYS A 156 19.36 0.19 13.46
N PHE A 157 18.03 0.24 13.45
CA PHE A 157 17.24 0.06 14.66
C PHE A 157 17.36 -1.38 15.18
N ALA A 158 17.63 -1.50 16.47
CA ALA A 158 17.81 -2.79 17.12
C ALA A 158 16.48 -3.26 17.72
N TYR A 159 15.82 -4.19 17.03
CA TYR A 159 14.56 -4.79 17.47
C TYR A 159 14.73 -5.82 18.60
N GLN A 160 15.94 -6.30 18.84
CA GLN A 160 16.20 -7.35 19.81
C GLN A 160 15.93 -6.87 21.25
N GLY A 161 15.12 -7.64 21.98
CA GLY A 161 14.81 -7.38 23.39
C GLY A 161 13.65 -6.42 23.63
N LEU A 162 13.05 -5.87 22.57
CA LEU A 162 11.83 -5.06 22.65
C LEU A 162 10.59 -5.93 22.85
N THR A 163 9.56 -5.36 23.49
CA THR A 163 8.23 -5.98 23.54
C THR A 163 7.55 -5.85 22.17
N LYS A 164 6.50 -6.65 21.93
CA LYS A 164 5.74 -6.56 20.67
C LYS A 164 5.16 -5.17 20.45
N GLU A 165 4.71 -4.52 21.51
CA GLU A 165 4.13 -3.19 21.49
C GLU A 165 5.17 -2.14 21.08
N GLU A 166 6.40 -2.24 21.59
CA GLU A 166 7.52 -1.35 21.22
C GLU A 166 7.91 -1.53 19.75
N ILE A 167 7.97 -2.78 19.27
CA ILE A 167 8.21 -3.11 17.87
C ILE A 167 7.13 -2.50 16.97
N VAL A 168 5.85 -2.69 17.32
CA VAL A 168 4.71 -2.18 16.55
C VAL A 168 4.69 -0.66 16.54
N ALA A 169 4.97 -0.01 17.67
CA ALA A 169 5.05 1.44 17.76
C ALA A 169 6.18 2.01 16.87
N HIS A 170 7.33 1.34 16.81
CA HIS A 170 8.44 1.75 15.94
C HIS A 170 8.07 1.62 14.45
N ILE A 171 7.50 0.48 14.06
CA ILE A 171 7.03 0.26 12.68
C ILE A 171 5.98 1.30 12.29
N GLN A 172 5.01 1.58 13.17
CA GLN A 172 4.02 2.65 12.95
C GLN A 172 4.70 3.99 12.66
N GLN A 173 5.68 4.37 13.47
CA GLN A 173 6.39 5.63 13.30
C GLN A 173 7.13 5.70 11.97
N PHE A 174 7.84 4.63 11.59
CA PHE A 174 8.54 4.55 10.31
C PHE A 174 7.58 4.68 9.13
N ILE A 175 6.45 3.96 9.15
CA ILE A 175 5.46 3.99 8.07
C ILE A 175 4.76 5.34 7.97
N SER A 176 4.45 5.96 9.11
CA SER A 176 3.89 7.30 9.15
C SER A 176 4.86 8.32 8.56
N GLY A 177 6.15 8.22 8.90
CA GLY A 177 7.22 9.06 8.36
C GLY A 177 7.36 8.97 6.83
N ILE A 178 7.46 7.76 6.28
CA ILE A 178 7.57 7.59 4.82
C ILE A 178 6.33 8.12 4.08
N TRP A 179 5.14 8.00 4.69
CA TRP A 179 3.91 8.56 4.13
C TRP A 179 3.91 10.10 4.17
N GLN A 180 4.39 10.70 5.27
CA GLN A 180 4.49 12.15 5.43
C GLN A 180 5.47 12.79 4.44
N ILE A 181 6.53 12.09 4.03
CA ILE A 181 7.41 12.57 2.97
C ILE A 181 6.62 12.81 1.67
N HIS A 182 5.61 11.95 1.43
CA HIS A 182 4.70 12.02 0.28
C HIS A 182 5.46 12.12 -1.05
N PRO A 183 6.26 11.08 -1.40
CA PRO A 183 7.22 11.13 -2.49
C PRO A 183 6.59 11.30 -3.88
N PHE A 184 5.35 10.88 -4.08
CA PHE A 184 4.69 10.87 -5.39
C PHE A 184 3.65 11.99 -5.51
N ARG A 185 3.26 12.29 -6.75
CA ARG A 185 2.22 13.30 -7.01
C ARG A 185 0.82 12.79 -6.66
N GLU A 186 0.55 11.52 -6.92
CA GLU A 186 -0.66 10.78 -6.56
C GLU A 186 -0.30 9.35 -6.14
N GLY A 187 -1.23 8.57 -5.59
CA GLY A 187 -1.02 7.14 -5.33
C GLY A 187 -0.18 6.79 -4.08
N ASN A 188 0.24 7.78 -3.28
CA ASN A 188 1.12 7.59 -2.11
C ASN A 188 0.61 6.55 -1.12
N THR A 189 -0.66 6.65 -0.69
CA THR A 189 -1.20 5.76 0.35
C THR A 189 -1.23 4.30 -0.10
N ARG A 190 -1.70 4.02 -1.32
CA ARG A 190 -1.75 2.65 -1.86
C ARG A 190 -0.35 2.06 -2.02
N ALA A 191 0.62 2.85 -2.50
CA ALA A 191 2.02 2.43 -2.58
C ALA A 191 2.64 2.14 -1.19
N VAL A 192 2.39 3.00 -0.20
CA VAL A 192 2.86 2.81 1.18
C VAL A 192 2.24 1.59 1.84
N ILE A 193 0.94 1.32 1.64
CA ILE A 193 0.30 0.13 2.20
C ILE A 193 0.89 -1.15 1.59
N VAL A 194 1.07 -1.20 0.26
CA VAL A 194 1.68 -2.37 -0.39
C VAL A 194 3.12 -2.57 0.07
N PHE A 195 3.88 -1.48 0.24
CA PHE A 195 5.20 -1.53 0.83
C PHE A 195 5.17 -2.07 2.27
N LEU A 196 4.23 -1.59 3.10
CA LEU A 196 4.05 -2.05 4.48
C LEU A 196 3.77 -3.56 4.55
N ILE A 197 2.85 -4.06 3.73
CA ILE A 197 2.52 -5.49 3.70
C ILE A 197 3.76 -6.33 3.38
N GLN A 198 4.53 -5.95 2.35
CA GLN A 198 5.76 -6.66 2.00
C GLN A 198 6.84 -6.51 3.08
N TYR A 199 6.98 -5.31 3.65
CA TYR A 199 7.92 -5.01 4.73
C TYR A 199 7.66 -5.89 5.95
N LEU A 200 6.41 -5.98 6.42
CA LEU A 200 6.03 -6.81 7.58
C LEU A 200 6.28 -8.30 7.33
N ARG A 201 5.96 -8.79 6.12
CA ARG A 201 6.22 -10.19 5.73
C ARG A 201 7.71 -10.49 5.75
N GLU A 202 8.55 -9.61 5.21
CA GLU A 202 10.02 -9.74 5.28
C GLU A 202 10.53 -9.67 6.72
N PHE A 203 9.89 -8.84 7.55
CA PHE A 203 10.18 -8.75 8.98
C PHE A 203 9.80 -10.00 9.79
N GLY A 204 9.11 -10.96 9.17
CA GLY A 204 8.69 -12.22 9.79
C GLY A 204 7.33 -12.18 10.47
N PHE A 205 6.52 -11.14 10.25
CA PHE A 205 5.12 -11.14 10.69
C PHE A 205 4.28 -12.02 9.76
N ASP A 206 3.35 -12.77 10.36
CA ASP A 206 2.22 -13.33 9.63
C ASP A 206 1.14 -12.25 9.56
N VAL A 207 0.99 -11.65 8.37
CA VAL A 207 0.15 -10.47 8.18
C VAL A 207 -1.22 -10.91 7.67
N ASP A 208 -2.24 -10.74 8.52
CA ASP A 208 -3.62 -10.72 8.06
C ASP A 208 -3.90 -9.40 7.36
N ASN A 209 -4.29 -9.46 6.09
CA ASN A 209 -4.59 -8.28 5.30
C ASN A 209 -6.01 -7.75 5.51
N GLU A 210 -6.88 -8.44 6.26
CA GLU A 210 -8.27 -8.04 6.51
C GLU A 210 -8.44 -6.58 6.97
N PRO A 211 -7.58 -6.03 7.87
CA PRO A 211 -7.65 -4.62 8.23
C PRO A 211 -7.50 -3.69 7.03
N PHE A 212 -6.62 -4.00 6.08
CA PHE A 212 -6.46 -3.22 4.84
C PHE A 212 -7.63 -3.42 3.88
N GLN A 213 -8.18 -4.64 3.77
CA GLN A 213 -9.34 -4.92 2.92
C GLN A 213 -10.56 -4.07 3.31
N LYS A 214 -10.81 -3.97 4.62
CA LYS A 214 -12.03 -3.35 5.16
C LYS A 214 -11.86 -1.88 5.51
N ASN A 215 -10.67 -1.46 5.93
CA ASN A 215 -10.44 -0.18 6.60
C ASN A 215 -9.34 0.66 5.94
N ALA A 216 -9.07 0.50 4.65
CA ALA A 216 -8.03 1.27 3.94
C ALA A 216 -8.24 2.79 4.02
N ARG A 217 -9.50 3.26 3.94
CA ARG A 217 -9.83 4.69 4.11
C ARG A 217 -9.55 5.18 5.54
N PHE A 218 -9.91 4.39 6.55
CA PHE A 218 -9.58 4.70 7.93
C PHE A 218 -8.07 4.81 8.11
N PHE A 219 -7.29 3.85 7.59
CA PHE A 219 -5.82 3.90 7.66
C PHE A 219 -5.25 5.17 7.02
N ARG A 220 -5.78 5.55 5.85
CA ARG A 220 -5.41 6.80 5.17
C ARG A 220 -5.66 8.03 6.03
N ASP A 221 -6.83 8.11 6.65
CA ASP A 221 -7.20 9.26 7.47
C ASP A 221 -6.48 9.26 8.82
N ALA A 222 -6.17 8.08 9.38
CA ALA A 222 -5.33 7.92 10.55
C ALA A 222 -3.88 8.40 10.29
N LEU A 223 -3.32 8.11 9.10
CA LEU A 223 -2.03 8.66 8.68
C LEU A 223 -2.05 10.19 8.58
N VAL A 224 -3.15 10.77 8.08
CA VAL A 224 -3.33 12.22 8.03
C VAL A 224 -3.33 12.82 9.45
N LEU A 225 -4.08 12.22 10.38
CA LEU A 225 -4.18 12.67 11.76
C LEU A 225 -2.84 12.55 12.51
N ASP A 226 -2.09 11.46 12.29
CA ASP A 226 -0.77 11.28 12.90
C ASP A 226 0.27 12.28 12.35
N ASN A 227 0.06 12.79 11.13
CA ASN A 227 0.96 13.75 10.48
C ASN A 227 0.44 15.19 10.44
N ALA A 228 -0.65 15.47 11.16
CA ALA A 228 -1.15 16.83 11.28
C ALA A 228 -0.12 17.74 11.98
N LYS A 229 -0.31 19.05 11.88
CA LYS A 229 0.54 20.04 12.59
C LYS A 229 0.54 19.74 14.09
N MET A 230 1.63 20.08 14.78
CA MET A 230 1.88 19.75 16.20
C MET A 230 0.67 19.90 17.14
N LEU A 231 -0.13 20.98 17.00
CA LEU A 231 -1.29 21.23 17.86
C LEU A 231 -2.54 20.40 17.54
N GLN A 232 -2.59 19.78 16.36
CA GLN A 232 -3.71 18.97 15.86
C GLN A 232 -3.35 17.49 15.70
N LYS A 233 -2.08 17.11 15.89
CA LYS A 233 -1.59 15.74 15.74
C LYS A 233 -2.35 14.80 16.68
N ASN A 234 -2.89 13.72 16.12
CA ASN A 234 -3.52 12.64 16.86
C ASN A 234 -3.07 11.28 16.31
N SER A 235 -2.20 10.61 17.06
CA SER A 235 -1.65 9.29 16.70
C SER A 235 -2.57 8.12 17.05
N GLN A 236 -3.58 8.33 17.90
CA GLN A 236 -4.38 7.24 18.47
C GLN A 236 -5.07 6.39 17.39
N PRO A 237 -5.72 6.95 16.35
CA PRO A 237 -6.38 6.12 15.33
C PRO A 237 -5.38 5.22 14.59
N LEU A 238 -4.18 5.73 14.32
CA LEU A 238 -3.14 4.94 13.65
C LEU A 238 -2.66 3.81 14.55
N THR A 239 -2.48 4.09 15.85
CA THR A 239 -2.14 3.07 16.85
C THR A 239 -3.21 1.98 16.95
N GLN A 240 -4.49 2.34 16.98
CA GLN A 240 -5.59 1.36 16.97
C GLN A 240 -5.58 0.46 15.73
N PHE A 241 -5.25 1.03 14.56
CA PHE A 241 -5.10 0.23 13.35
C PHE A 241 -3.95 -0.78 13.46
N PHE A 242 -2.78 -0.33 13.92
CA PHE A 242 -1.60 -1.19 14.08
C PHE A 242 -1.79 -2.25 15.17
N GLU A 243 -2.51 -1.94 16.25
CA GLU A 243 -2.90 -2.92 17.27
C GLU A 243 -3.80 -4.01 16.69
N ASN A 244 -4.81 -3.64 15.90
CA ASN A 244 -5.65 -4.61 15.21
C ASN A 244 -4.84 -5.46 14.22
N LEU A 245 -3.91 -4.84 13.49
CA LEU A 245 -3.09 -5.50 12.48
C LEU A 245 -2.06 -6.48 13.08
N LEU A 246 -1.39 -6.12 14.18
CA LEU A 246 -0.19 -6.84 14.65
C LEU A 246 -0.27 -7.36 16.08
N LEU A 247 -1.27 -6.93 16.86
CA LEU A 247 -1.42 -7.27 18.29
C LEU A 247 -2.76 -7.95 18.61
N ASN A 248 -3.51 -8.38 17.59
CA ASN A 248 -4.86 -8.95 17.73
C ASN A 248 -5.83 -7.99 18.46
N GLY A 249 -5.64 -6.68 18.29
CA GLY A 249 -6.56 -5.67 18.79
C GLY A 249 -7.95 -5.83 18.21
N GLN A 250 -8.97 -5.39 18.96
CA GLN A 250 -10.37 -5.37 18.55
C GLN A 250 -10.93 -3.95 18.59
N ASN A 251 -10.09 -2.97 18.27
CA ASN A 251 -10.49 -1.57 18.23
C ASN A 251 -11.53 -1.35 17.12
N ASP A 252 -12.51 -0.49 17.41
CA ASP A 252 -13.44 -0.04 16.39
C ASP A 252 -12.78 1.04 15.53
N LEU A 253 -12.68 0.79 14.21
CA LEU A 253 -11.91 1.62 13.29
C LEU A 253 -12.84 2.65 12.62
N ILE A 254 -13.31 3.61 13.41
CA ILE A 254 -14.21 4.70 13.01
C ILE A 254 -13.61 6.05 13.45
N LEU A 255 -13.73 7.08 12.59
CA LEU A 255 -13.28 8.46 12.83
C LEU A 255 -14.44 9.43 13.00
#